data_AF-A0A3C0B5K9-F1
#
_entry.id   AF-A0A3C0B5K9-F1
#
_cell.length_a   1.000
_cell.length_b   1.000
_cell.length_c   1.000
_cell.angle_alpha   90.00
_cell.angle_beta   90.00
_cell.angle_gamma   90.00
#
_symmetry.space_group_name_H-M   'P 1'
#
loop_
_entity.id
_entity.type
_entity.pdbx_description
1 polymer ?
#
loop_
_entity_poly.entity_id
_entity_poly.type
_entity_poly.pdbx_seq_one_letter_code
_entity_poly.pdbx_strand_id
1 'polypeptide(L)'
;LNTYTENYKARLTSETAREQIIELTPLQKKTFNKVMITIDKTRKMVQKISIYDKNGSIYTYAVNKFETDLPFSDNLFTFNASQYPGVEEIDMR
;
A
#
# COMPACT_ATOMS: atom_id res chain seq x y z
N LEU A 1 2.24 -18.45 0.38
CA LEU A 1 2.01 -17.00 0.28
C LEU A 1 3.37 -16.31 0.09
N ASN A 2 3.90 -16.26 -1.15
CA ASN A 2 5.17 -15.59 -1.52
C ASN A 2 5.13 -15.09 -2.99
N THR A 3 3.94 -14.84 -3.53
CA THR A 3 3.71 -14.55 -4.96
C THR A 3 4.35 -13.25 -5.45
N TYR A 4 4.80 -12.37 -4.55
CA TYR A 4 5.48 -11.14 -4.96
C TYR A 4 6.81 -11.41 -5.66
N THR A 5 7.50 -12.51 -5.37
CA THR A 5 8.79 -12.84 -5.99
C THR A 5 8.65 -13.21 -7.48
N GLU A 6 7.45 -13.55 -7.93
CA GLU A 6 7.17 -13.87 -9.34
C GLU A 6 7.22 -12.62 -10.23
N ASN A 7 6.93 -11.44 -9.65
CA ASN A 7 6.81 -10.19 -10.39
C ASN A 7 7.83 -9.13 -9.95
N TYR A 8 8.47 -9.30 -8.80
CA TYR A 8 9.34 -8.31 -8.19
C TYR A 8 10.59 -8.96 -7.59
N LYS A 9 11.74 -8.31 -7.82
CA LYS A 9 12.97 -8.56 -7.08
C LYS A 9 12.96 -7.71 -5.82
N ALA A 10 13.02 -8.36 -4.65
CA ALA A 10 13.12 -7.68 -3.37
C ALA A 10 14.59 -7.53 -2.92
N ARG A 11 14.92 -6.39 -2.32
CA ARG A 11 16.23 -6.12 -1.73
C ARG A 11 16.04 -5.34 -0.42
N LEU A 12 16.60 -5.85 0.67
CA LEU A 12 16.75 -5.07 1.90
C LEU A 12 17.78 -3.97 1.65
N THR A 13 17.38 -2.71 1.82
CA THR A 13 18.24 -1.55 1.51
C THR A 13 18.81 -0.89 2.75
N SER A 14 18.06 -0.95 3.85
CA SER A 14 18.46 -0.40 5.14
C SER A 14 17.75 -1.17 6.25
N GLU A 15 18.44 -1.36 7.36
CA GLU A 15 17.88 -1.96 8.55
C GLU A 15 18.46 -1.27 9.79
N THR A 16 17.57 -0.87 10.69
CA THR A 16 17.91 -0.31 12.00
C THR A 16 17.27 -1.15 13.10
N ALA A 17 17.43 -0.74 14.35
CA ALA A 17 16.74 -1.37 15.48
C ALA A 17 15.20 -1.25 15.37
N ARG A 18 14.68 -0.20 14.73
CA ARG A 18 13.24 0.08 14.67
C ARG A 18 12.62 -0.13 13.30
N GLU A 19 13.41 -0.04 12.23
CA GLU A 19 12.90 -0.02 10.86
C GLU A 19 13.64 -0.97 9.95
N GLN A 20 12.93 -1.51 8.97
CA GLN A 20 13.52 -2.15 7.80
C GLN A 20 12.96 -1.49 6.54
N ILE A 21 13.81 -1.30 5.54
CA ILE A 21 13.43 -0.73 4.25
C ILE A 21 13.69 -1.77 3.16
N ILE A 22 12.62 -2.16 2.47
CA ILE A 22 12.67 -3.12 1.37
C ILE A 22 12.41 -2.36 0.08
N GLU A 23 13.29 -2.53 -0.90
CA GLU A 23 13.09 -2.08 -2.27
C GLU A 23 12.54 -3.25 -3.10
N LEU A 24 11.43 -3.02 -3.78
CA LEU A 24 10.85 -3.91 -4.77
C LEU A 24 11.05 -3.32 -6.16
N THR A 25 11.76 -4.06 -7.00
CA THR A 25 11.99 -3.71 -8.40
C THR A 25 11.19 -4.66 -9.29
N PRO A 26 10.30 -4.15 -10.17
CA PRO A 26 9.57 -4.99 -11.11
C PRO A 26 10.52 -5.79 -12.01
N LEU A 27 10.21 -7.07 -12.24
CA LEU A 27 10.94 -7.91 -13.20
C LEU A 27 10.57 -7.57 -14.65
N GLN A 28 9.39 -6.99 -14.86
CA GLN A 28 8.89 -6.52 -16.16
C GLN A 28 8.62 -5.02 -16.12
N LYS A 29 8.60 -4.39 -17.30
CA LYS A 29 8.37 -2.94 -17.43
C LYS A 29 6.99 -2.56 -16.86
N LYS A 30 6.97 -1.74 -15.82
CA LYS A 30 5.76 -1.09 -15.25
C LYS A 30 5.79 0.42 -15.49
N THR A 31 4.76 1.16 -15.06
CA THR A 31 4.78 2.63 -15.09
C THR A 31 5.85 3.19 -14.14
N PHE A 32 6.12 2.51 -13.03
CA PHE A 32 7.15 2.86 -12.05
C PHE A 32 8.45 2.03 -12.20
N ASN A 33 9.52 2.55 -11.59
CA ASN A 33 10.85 1.92 -11.56
C ASN A 33 11.07 1.05 -10.32
N LYS A 34 10.59 1.51 -9.16
CA LYS A 34 10.72 0.79 -7.90
C LYS A 34 9.71 1.24 -6.86
N VAL A 35 9.50 0.40 -5.86
CA VAL A 35 8.71 0.72 -4.67
C VAL A 35 9.61 0.51 -3.45
N MET A 36 9.64 1.47 -2.54
CA MET A 36 10.26 1.32 -1.22
C MET A 36 9.19 1.15 -0.17
N ILE A 37 9.34 0.12 0.66
CA ILE A 37 8.45 -0.19 1.77
C ILE A 37 9.26 -0.05 3.06
N THR A 38 8.83 0.87 3.93
CA THR A 38 9.37 1.00 5.29
C THR A 38 8.45 0.27 6.24
N ILE A 39 9.01 -0.64 7.04
CA ILE A 39 8.28 -1.46 8.01
C ILE A 39 8.83 -1.16 9.39
N ASP A 40 7.94 -0.91 10.35
CA ASP A 40 8.25 -0.93 11.78
C ASP A 40 8.53 -2.37 12.21
N LYS A 41 9.75 -2.64 12.67
CA LYS A 41 10.18 -3.99 13.07
C LYS A 41 9.57 -4.45 14.38
N THR A 42 9.26 -3.51 15.28
CA THR A 42 8.69 -3.80 16.60
C THR A 42 7.22 -4.20 16.45
N ARG A 43 6.47 -3.41 15.67
CA ARG A 43 5.04 -3.63 15.42
C ARG A 43 4.77 -4.61 14.28
N LYS A 44 5.78 -4.89 13.46
CA LYS A 44 5.68 -5.66 12.20
C LYS A 44 4.64 -5.07 11.24
N MET A 45 4.57 -3.74 11.17
CA MET A 45 3.57 -3.00 10.39
C MET A 45 4.22 -2.11 9.34
N VAL A 46 3.57 -1.94 8.19
CA VAL A 46 4.01 -0.99 7.16
C VAL A 46 3.79 0.43 7.69
N GLN A 47 4.86 1.23 7.69
CA GLN A 47 4.80 2.65 8.07
C GLN A 47 4.67 3.55 6.84
N LYS A 48 5.36 3.20 5.75
CA LYS A 48 5.45 4.06 4.57
C LYS A 48 5.67 3.24 3.31
N ILE A 49 5.02 3.66 2.23
CA ILE A 49 5.26 3.16 0.87
C ILE A 49 5.61 4.34 -0.01
N SER A 50 6.76 4.29 -0.70
CA SER A 50 7.18 5.30 -1.67
C SER A 50 7.34 4.66 -3.05
N ILE A 51 6.58 5.13 -4.03
CA ILE A 51 6.58 4.66 -5.42
C ILE A 51 7.39 5.64 -6.26
N TYR A 52 8.42 5.14 -6.93
CA TYR A 52 9.30 5.92 -7.79
C TYR A 52 8.90 5.72 -9.24
N ASP A 53 8.26 6.73 -9.83
CA ASP A 53 7.80 6.73 -11.21
C ASP A 53 8.98 6.96 -12.19
N LYS A 54 8.77 6.61 -13.46
CA LYS A 54 9.76 6.73 -14.54
C LYS A 54 10.12 8.17 -14.90
N ASN A 55 9.17 9.08 -14.71
CA ASN A 55 9.37 10.51 -14.92
C ASN A 55 10.11 11.19 -13.76
N GLY A 56 10.52 10.45 -12.73
CA GLY A 56 11.21 10.98 -11.56
C GLY A 56 10.28 11.42 -10.41
N SER A 57 8.96 11.36 -10.59
CA SER A 57 8.01 11.62 -9.52
C SER A 57 8.08 10.55 -8.43
N ILE A 58 7.84 10.96 -7.18
CA ILE A 58 7.77 10.06 -6.02
C ILE A 58 6.43 10.25 -5.32
N TYR A 59 5.62 9.20 -5.29
CA TYR A 59 4.35 9.18 -4.56
C TYR A 59 4.57 8.46 -3.24
N THR A 60 4.28 9.12 -2.12
CA THR A 60 4.49 8.55 -0.79
C THR A 60 3.18 8.46 -0.02
N TYR A 61 2.88 7.26 0.46
CA TYR A 61 1.78 6.97 1.37
C TYR A 61 2.36 6.68 2.75
N ALA A 62 1.98 7.47 3.75
CA ALA A 62 2.42 7.31 5.14
C ALA A 62 1.23 6.88 6.02
N VAL A 63 1.46 5.89 6.86
CA VAL A 63 0.47 5.39 7.82
C VAL A 63 0.63 6.17 9.12
N ASN A 64 -0.27 7.12 9.36
CA ASN A 64 -0.24 7.95 10.57
C ASN A 64 -0.82 7.23 11.80
N LYS A 65 -1.80 6.35 11.58
CA LYS A 65 -2.49 5.58 12.62
C LYS A 65 -2.79 4.19 12.09
N PHE A 66 -2.52 3.18 12.91
CA PHE A 66 -2.83 1.78 12.60
C PHE A 66 -3.43 1.13 13.84
N GLU A 67 -4.70 0.75 13.74
CA GLU A 67 -5.49 0.11 14.79
C GLU A 67 -5.94 -1.28 14.29
N THR A 68 -5.85 -2.27 15.17
CA THR A 68 -6.20 -3.67 14.88
C THR A 68 -7.42 -4.10 15.71
N ASP A 69 -8.07 -5.18 15.30
CA ASP A 69 -9.21 -5.79 16.02
C ASP A 69 -10.36 -4.83 16.34
N LEU A 70 -10.61 -3.86 15.45
CA LEU A 70 -11.79 -3.02 15.53
C LEU A 70 -13.03 -3.79 15.04
N PRO A 71 -14.20 -3.62 15.68
CA PRO A 71 -15.44 -4.20 15.18
C PRO A 71 -15.89 -3.43 13.94
N PHE A 72 -16.05 -4.13 12.81
CA PHE A 72 -16.56 -3.57 11.56
C PHE A 72 -17.85 -4.30 11.17
N SER A 73 -18.88 -3.54 10.84
CA SER A 73 -20.13 -4.08 10.28
C SER A 73 -20.07 -4.17 8.76
N ASP A 74 -20.74 -5.16 8.18
CA ASP A 74 -20.72 -5.43 6.72
C ASP A 74 -21.16 -4.23 5.88
N ASN A 75 -22.07 -3.41 6.41
CA ASN A 75 -22.56 -2.21 5.74
C ASN A 75 -21.48 -1.15 5.48
N LEU A 76 -20.31 -1.22 6.16
CA LEU A 76 -19.16 -0.33 5.89
C LEU A 76 -18.50 -0.63 4.54
N PHE A 77 -18.70 -1.82 3.99
CA PHE A 77 -18.08 -2.27 2.75
C PHE A 77 -19.05 -2.28 1.57
N THR A 78 -20.26 -1.78 1.77
CA THR A 78 -21.28 -1.61 0.73
C THR A 78 -21.65 -0.15 0.61
N PHE A 79 -21.73 0.36 -0.61
CA PHE A 79 -22.28 1.68 -0.84
C PHE A 79 -23.77 1.70 -0.49
N ASN A 80 -24.18 2.68 0.32
CA ASN A 80 -25.58 2.88 0.68
C ASN A 80 -26.08 4.22 0.13
N ALA A 81 -26.78 4.18 -1.01
CA ALA A 81 -27.30 5.37 -1.69
C ALA A 81 -28.19 6.26 -0.78
N SER A 82 -28.88 5.69 0.22
CA SER A 82 -29.71 6.46 1.15
C SER A 82 -28.92 7.42 2.04
N GLN A 83 -27.61 7.17 2.23
CA GLN A 83 -26.73 8.05 2.99
C GLN A 83 -26.16 9.20 2.14
N TYR A 84 -26.40 9.20 0.83
CA TYR A 84 -25.82 10.16 -0.11
C TYR A 84 -26.90 10.74 -1.04
N PRO A 85 -27.81 11.60 -0.53
CA PRO A 85 -28.85 12.19 -1.37
C PRO A 85 -28.25 13.07 -2.48
N GLY A 86 -28.76 12.93 -3.70
CA GLY A 86 -28.34 13.74 -4.86
C GLY A 86 -27.16 13.20 -5.65
N VAL A 87 -26.63 12.01 -5.30
CA VAL A 87 -25.66 11.30 -6.15
C VAL A 87 -26.37 10.52 -7.25
N GLU A 88 -25.76 10.51 -8.43
CA GLU A 88 -26.14 9.61 -9.53
C GLU A 88 -25.31 8.33 -9.41
N GLU A 89 -25.99 7.20 -9.25
CA GLU A 89 -25.33 5.90 -9.24
C GLU A 89 -25.24 5.37 -10.68
N ILE A 90 -24.02 5.32 -11.22
CA ILE A 90 -23.73 4.76 -12.54
C ILE A 90 -23.09 3.38 -12.33
N ASP A 91 -23.87 2.32 -12.55
CA ASP A 91 -23.36 0.95 -12.49
C ASP A 91 -22.63 0.58 -13.79
N MET A 92 -21.37 0.17 -13.65
CA MET A 92 -20.46 -0.16 -14.77
C MET A 92 -20.07 -1.65 -14.77
N ARG A 93 -20.81 -2.49 -14.05
CA ARG A 93 -20.53 -3.92 -13.85
C ARG A 93 -21.11 -4.83 -14.92
#